data_AF-A0A4R8WUD5-F1
#
_entry.id   AF-A0A4R8WUD5-F1
#
_cell.length_a   1.000
_cell.length_b   1.000
_cell.length_c   1.000
_cell.angle_alpha   90.00
_cell.angle_beta   90.00
_cell.angle_gamma   90.00
#
_symmetry.space_group_name_H-M   'P 1'
#
loop_
_entity.id
_entity.type
_entity.pdbx_description
1 polymer ?
#
loop_
_entity_poly.entity_id
_entity_poly.type
_entity_poly.pdbx_seq_one_letter_code
_entity_poly.pdbx_strand_id
1 'polypeptide(L)'
;MAEHEELPAGAGRDAIDELNGIRQSIDNIDAALIHMLAERFKFTQQVGRLKARHGLPAADPARELQQIQRLRALAEEARLDPGFAEKFLNFIVAEVIHHHVAIAGGQPGVGDGQAPGAAIGVMPDSAIGAPAPATAEPAGPAS
;
A
#
# COMPACT_ATOMS: atom_id res chain seq x y z
N MET A 1 -17.30 1.14 -19.53
CA MET A 1 -16.86 0.22 -20.61
C MET A 1 -15.44 0.63 -20.93
N ALA A 2 -14.45 -0.10 -20.42
CA ALA A 2 -13.07 0.13 -20.81
C ALA A 2 -12.89 -0.42 -22.21
N GLU A 3 -12.34 0.38 -23.12
CA GLU A 3 -11.94 -0.06 -24.45
C GLU A 3 -10.97 -1.22 -24.25
N HIS A 4 -11.31 -2.41 -24.78
CA HIS A 4 -10.38 -3.53 -24.82
C HIS A 4 -9.28 -3.13 -25.80
N GLU A 5 -8.18 -2.58 -25.27
CA GLU A 5 -6.98 -2.36 -26.06
C GLU A 5 -6.47 -3.74 -26.47
N GLU A 6 -6.79 -4.09 -27.72
CA GLU A 6 -6.39 -5.34 -28.34
C GLU A 6 -4.87 -5.42 -28.27
N LEU A 7 -4.34 -6.49 -27.69
CA LEU A 7 -2.91 -6.74 -27.65
C LEU A 7 -2.33 -6.54 -29.05
N PRO A 8 -1.21 -5.81 -29.22
CA PRO A 8 -0.70 -5.45 -30.52
C PRO A 8 -0.58 -6.71 -31.37
N ALA A 9 -1.05 -6.65 -32.63
CA ALA A 9 -1.20 -7.79 -33.53
C ALA A 9 0.11 -8.61 -33.80
N GLY A 10 1.26 -8.17 -33.27
CA GLY A 10 2.54 -8.86 -33.32
C GLY A 10 3.04 -9.44 -31.99
N ALA A 11 2.28 -9.37 -30.89
CA ALA A 11 2.64 -10.05 -29.65
C ALA A 11 2.58 -11.57 -29.89
N GLY A 12 3.75 -12.22 -29.85
CA GLY A 12 3.84 -13.67 -29.98
C GLY A 12 3.03 -14.39 -28.90
N ARG A 13 2.58 -15.61 -29.18
CA ARG A 13 1.81 -16.43 -28.25
C ARG A 13 2.48 -16.54 -26.88
N ASP A 14 3.80 -16.67 -26.86
CA ASP A 14 4.61 -16.77 -25.64
C ASP A 14 4.49 -15.51 -24.76
N ALA A 15 4.49 -14.31 -25.36
CA ALA A 15 4.34 -13.05 -24.63
C ALA A 15 2.93 -12.92 -24.01
N ILE A 16 1.90 -13.45 -24.68
CA ILE A 16 0.53 -13.47 -24.16
C ILE A 16 0.41 -14.43 -22.98
N ASP A 17 1.02 -15.61 -23.08
CA ASP A 17 0.99 -16.61 -22.01
C ASP A 17 1.78 -16.13 -20.77
N GLU A 18 2.94 -15.47 -20.96
CA GLU A 18 3.70 -14.84 -19.88
C GLU A 18 2.92 -13.72 -19.19
N LEU A 19 2.31 -12.82 -19.97
CA LEU A 19 1.47 -11.74 -19.44
C LEU A 19 0.32 -12.28 -18.58
N ASN A 20 -0.34 -13.35 -19.03
CA ASN A 20 -1.42 -13.98 -18.27
C ASN A 20 -0.91 -14.60 -16.97
N GLY A 21 0.27 -15.22 -16.97
CA GLY A 21 0.90 -15.75 -15.76
C GLY A 21 1.24 -14.66 -14.73
N ILE A 22 1.75 -13.51 -15.20
CA ILE A 22 2.03 -12.35 -14.34
C ILE A 22 0.72 -11.79 -13.77
N ARG A 23 -0.31 -11.61 -14.59
CA ARG A 23 -1.63 -11.13 -14.14
C ARG A 23 -2.26 -12.05 -13.10
N GLN A 24 -2.18 -13.36 -13.28
CA GLN A 24 -2.68 -14.30 -12.28
C GLN A 24 -1.95 -14.16 -10.94
N SER A 25 -0.65 -13.86 -10.97
CA SER A 25 0.13 -13.59 -9.75
C SER A 25 -0.29 -12.28 -9.08
N ILE A 26 -0.57 -11.24 -9.87
CA ILE A 26 -1.11 -9.96 -9.38
C ILE A 26 -2.47 -10.19 -8.70
N ASP A 27 -3.38 -10.90 -9.35
CA ASP A 27 -4.71 -11.19 -8.80
C ASP A 27 -4.63 -11.93 -7.44
N ASN A 28 -3.67 -12.84 -7.30
CA ASN A 28 -3.43 -13.55 -6.04
C ASN A 28 -2.92 -12.63 -4.93
N ILE A 29 -2.02 -11.69 -5.26
CA ILE A 29 -1.53 -10.69 -4.31
C ILE A 29 -2.67 -9.75 -3.90
N ASP A 30 -3.48 -9.31 -4.85
CA ASP A 30 -4.62 -8.43 -4.59
C ASP A 30 -5.65 -9.10 -3.66
N ALA A 31 -5.95 -10.38 -3.87
CA ALA A 31 -6.80 -11.15 -2.96
C ALA A 31 -6.21 -11.18 -1.53
N ALA A 32 -4.91 -11.43 -1.39
CA ALA A 32 -4.24 -11.42 -0.09
C ALA A 32 -4.29 -10.02 0.58
N LEU A 33 -4.08 -8.95 -0.19
CA LEU A 33 -4.17 -7.57 0.29
C LEU A 33 -5.56 -7.27 0.85
N ILE A 34 -6.63 -7.66 0.14
CA ILE A 34 -8.01 -7.46 0.61
C ILE A 34 -8.28 -8.23 1.91
N HIS A 35 -7.85 -9.49 2.00
CA HIS A 35 -8.01 -10.27 3.23
C HIS A 35 -7.23 -9.67 4.42
N MET A 36 -6.00 -9.21 4.20
CA MET A 36 -5.20 -8.54 5.25
C MET A 36 -5.83 -7.21 5.69
N LEU A 37 -6.36 -6.43 4.76
CA LEU A 37 -7.08 -5.20 5.07
C LEU A 37 -8.32 -5.49 5.90
N ALA A 38 -9.13 -6.49 5.51
CA ALA A 38 -10.31 -6.89 6.26
C ALA A 38 -9.97 -7.24 7.72
N GLU A 39 -8.88 -7.99 7.93
CA GLU A 39 -8.40 -8.33 9.26
C GLU A 39 -7.93 -7.09 10.04
N ARG A 40 -7.18 -6.20 9.40
CA ARG A 40 -6.77 -4.92 9.98
C ARG A 40 -7.98 -4.09 10.42
N PHE A 41 -9.04 -4.04 9.61
CA PHE A 41 -10.27 -3.31 9.94
C PHE A 41 -11.02 -3.90 11.13
N LYS A 42 -10.96 -5.21 11.37
CA LYS A 42 -11.52 -5.80 12.60
C LYS A 42 -10.85 -5.23 13.84
N PHE A 43 -9.52 -5.17 13.86
CA PHE A 43 -8.77 -4.60 14.98
C PHE A 43 -9.02 -3.11 15.15
N THR A 44 -9.11 -2.34 14.06
CA THR A 44 -9.40 -0.91 14.17
C THR A 44 -10.81 -0.68 14.72
N GLN A 45 -11.81 -1.48 14.35
CA GLN A 45 -13.15 -1.41 14.97
C GLN A 45 -13.10 -1.73 16.47
N GLN A 46 -12.33 -2.73 16.89
CA GLN A 46 -12.12 -3.03 18.32
C GLN A 46 -11.51 -1.85 19.06
N VAL A 47 -10.48 -1.20 18.47
CA VAL A 47 -9.89 0.02 19.01
C VAL A 47 -10.93 1.14 19.09
N GLY A 48 -11.76 1.33 18.06
CA GLY A 48 -12.83 2.34 18.06
C GLY A 48 -13.85 2.12 19.17
N ARG A 49 -14.32 0.86 19.34
CA ARG A 49 -15.24 0.48 20.43
C ARG A 49 -14.60 0.69 21.81
N LEU A 50 -13.32 0.35 21.96
CA LEU A 50 -12.57 0.58 23.19
C LEU A 50 -12.47 2.08 23.50
N LYS A 51 -12.05 2.88 22.52
CA LYS A 51 -11.95 4.34 22.65
C LYS A 51 -13.30 4.95 23.04
N ALA A 52 -14.37 4.58 22.35
CA ALA A 52 -15.72 5.05 22.65
C ALA A 52 -16.17 4.69 24.07
N ARG A 53 -15.93 3.44 24.52
CA ARG A 53 -16.28 2.98 25.88
C ARG A 53 -15.59 3.79 26.97
N HIS A 54 -14.38 4.27 26.72
CA HIS A 54 -13.56 4.99 27.69
C HIS A 54 -13.51 6.51 27.45
N GLY A 55 -14.30 7.04 26.52
CA GLY A 55 -14.31 8.48 26.19
C GLY A 55 -12.99 9.00 25.62
N LEU A 56 -12.18 8.12 25.00
CA LEU A 56 -10.91 8.50 24.37
C LEU A 56 -11.14 9.12 22.99
N PRO A 57 -10.30 10.08 22.55
CA PRO A 57 -10.43 10.69 21.25
C PRO A 57 -10.20 9.69 20.10
N ALA A 58 -10.98 9.85 19.02
CA ALA A 58 -10.86 9.02 17.82
C ALA A 58 -9.49 9.18 17.15
N ALA A 59 -9.01 10.43 17.03
CA ALA A 59 -7.68 10.76 16.51
C ALA A 59 -6.59 10.63 17.60
N ASP A 60 -5.39 10.22 17.18
CA ASP A 60 -4.19 10.16 18.03
C ASP A 60 -2.97 10.59 17.19
N PRO A 61 -2.69 11.90 17.11
CA PRO A 61 -1.66 12.43 16.21
C PRO A 61 -0.26 11.87 16.46
N ALA A 62 0.07 11.59 17.73
CA ALA A 62 1.36 11.02 18.09
C ALA A 62 1.48 9.58 17.56
N ARG A 63 0.41 8.78 17.69
CA ARG A 63 0.35 7.42 17.14
C ARG A 63 0.36 7.41 15.62
N GLU A 64 -0.31 8.36 14.98
CA GLU A 64 -0.35 8.52 13.52
C GLU A 64 1.05 8.83 12.96
N LEU A 65 1.77 9.78 13.56
CA LEU A 65 3.14 10.12 13.16
C LEU A 65 4.09 8.92 13.25
N GLN A 66 4.01 8.13 14.33
CA GLN A 66 4.80 6.92 14.49
C GLN A 66 4.48 5.85 13.43
N GLN A 67 3.21 5.73 13.02
CA GLN A 67 2.81 4.80 11.97
C GLN A 67 3.39 5.22 10.61
N ILE A 68 3.35 6.52 10.29
CA ILE A 68 3.93 7.06 9.05
C ILE A 68 5.43 6.77 9.00
N GLN A 69 6.18 7.12 10.06
CA GLN A 69 7.63 6.90 10.11
C GLN A 69 7.99 5.42 9.93
N ARG A 70 7.31 4.52 10.64
CA ARG A 70 7.54 3.08 10.51
C ARG A 70 7.21 2.57 9.11
N LEU A 71 6.11 3.03 8.50
CA LEU A 71 5.71 2.57 7.19
C LEU A 71 6.65 3.07 6.08
N ARG A 72 7.16 4.30 6.19
CA ARG A 72 8.19 4.80 5.28
C ARG A 72 9.44 3.92 5.31
N ALA A 73 9.90 3.53 6.50
CA ALA A 73 11.03 2.60 6.63
C ALA A 73 10.74 1.22 6.00
N LEU A 74 9.56 0.65 6.24
CA LEU A 74 9.15 -0.62 5.62
C LEU A 74 9.05 -0.51 4.08
N ALA A 75 8.62 0.65 3.57
CA ALA A 75 8.56 0.89 2.13
C ALA A 75 9.97 0.94 1.52
N GLU A 76 10.91 1.63 2.17
CA GLU A 76 12.32 1.65 1.75
C GLU A 76 12.93 0.24 1.73
N GLU A 77 12.70 -0.56 2.79
CA GLU A 77 13.15 -1.96 2.87
C GLU A 77 12.55 -2.82 1.74
N ALA A 78 11.28 -2.59 1.40
CA ALA A 78 10.56 -3.29 0.34
C ALA A 78 10.82 -2.74 -1.07
N ARG A 79 11.67 -1.70 -1.22
CA ARG A 79 11.91 -0.97 -2.48
C ARG A 79 10.62 -0.38 -3.09
N LEU A 80 9.69 0.00 -2.24
CA LEU A 80 8.48 0.73 -2.59
C LEU A 80 8.70 2.23 -2.32
N ASP A 81 8.15 3.11 -3.17
CA ASP A 81 8.21 4.55 -2.94
C ASP A 81 7.60 4.92 -1.57
N PRO A 82 8.36 5.54 -0.66
CA PRO A 82 7.86 5.93 0.65
C PRO A 82 6.72 6.95 0.56
N GLY A 83 6.72 7.80 -0.48
CA GLY A 83 5.65 8.77 -0.72
C GLY A 83 4.32 8.09 -1.05
N PHE A 84 4.36 7.05 -1.89
CA PHE A 84 3.21 6.20 -2.19
C PHE A 84 2.72 5.45 -0.95
N ALA A 85 3.62 4.84 -0.17
CA ALA A 85 3.25 4.13 1.05
C ALA A 85 2.54 5.05 2.07
N GLU A 86 3.03 6.27 2.22
CA GLU A 86 2.41 7.28 3.07
C GLU A 86 1.01 7.68 2.58
N LYS A 87 0.84 7.95 1.28
CA LYS A 87 -0.48 8.26 0.70
C LYS A 87 -1.47 7.11 0.91
N PHE A 88 -1.04 5.88 0.70
CA PHE A 88 -1.86 4.69 0.94
C PHE A 88 -2.27 4.57 2.41
N LEU A 89 -1.35 4.79 3.35
CA LEU A 89 -1.66 4.76 4.78
C LEU A 89 -2.66 5.84 5.16
N ASN A 90 -2.47 7.07 4.68
CA ASN A 90 -3.36 8.19 4.97
C ASN A 90 -4.78 7.90 4.49
N PHE A 91 -4.93 7.29 3.30
CA PHE A 91 -6.21 6.82 2.80
C PHE A 91 -6.87 5.80 3.76
N ILE A 92 -6.13 4.78 4.20
CA ILE A 92 -6.65 3.77 5.12
C ILE A 92 -7.00 4.36 6.50
N VAL A 93 -6.18 5.28 7.03
CA VAL A 93 -6.42 5.92 8.33
C VAL A 93 -7.68 6.79 8.30
N ALA A 94 -7.89 7.55 7.22
CA ALA A 94 -9.10 8.35 7.05
C ALA A 94 -10.37 7.48 7.14
N GLU A 95 -10.38 6.32 6.47
CA GLU A 95 -11.50 5.37 6.52
C GLU A 95 -11.71 4.79 7.93
N VAL A 96 -10.63 4.54 8.67
CA VAL A 96 -10.72 4.07 10.06
C VAL A 96 -11.33 5.13 10.98
N ILE A 97 -10.93 6.39 10.85
CA ILE A 97 -11.45 7.49 11.66
C ILE A 97 -12.95 7.67 11.40
N HIS A 98 -13.38 7.61 10.13
CA HIS A 98 -14.78 7.66 9.75
C HIS A 98 -15.60 6.57 10.49
N HIS A 99 -15.11 5.32 10.52
CA HIS A 99 -15.74 4.24 11.28
C HIS A 99 -15.77 4.48 12.79
N HIS A 100 -14.73 5.06 13.38
CA HIS A 100 -14.69 5.35 14.82
C HIS A 100 -15.72 6.39 15.21
N VAL A 101 -15.89 7.43 14.39
CA VAL A 101 -16.89 8.47 14.61
C VAL A 101 -18.30 7.89 14.56
N ALA A 102 -18.58 7.03 13.57
CA ALA A 102 -19.85 6.32 13.48
C ALA A 102 -20.13 5.43 14.72
N ILE A 103 -19.12 4.70 15.21
CA ILE A 103 -19.23 3.85 16.42
C ILE A 103 -19.51 4.70 17.68
N ALA A 104 -18.92 5.89 17.76
CA ALA A 104 -19.14 6.81 18.88
C ALA A 104 -20.50 7.54 18.83
N GLY A 105 -21.31 7.32 17.78
CA GLY A 105 -22.59 8.00 17.57
C GLY A 105 -22.44 9.46 17.12
N GLY A 106 -21.25 9.87 16.68
CA GLY A 106 -21.00 11.20 16.12
C GLY A 106 -21.29 11.26 14.63
N GLN A 107 -21.77 12.41 14.16
CA GLN A 107 -21.71 12.76 12.73
C GLN A 107 -20.25 13.07 12.38
N PRO A 108 -19.69 12.55 11.27
CA PRO A 108 -18.37 12.97 10.82
C PRO A 108 -18.39 14.47 10.58
N GLY A 109 -17.57 15.20 11.33
CA GLY A 109 -17.33 16.61 11.06
C GLY A 109 -16.76 16.71 9.65
N VAL A 110 -17.47 17.41 8.76
CA VAL A 110 -17.01 17.77 7.43
C VAL A 110 -15.82 18.72 7.61
N GLY A 111 -14.63 18.15 7.77
CA GLY A 111 -13.38 18.85 7.54
C GLY A 111 -13.09 18.75 6.05
N ASP A 112 -12.78 19.89 5.42
CA ASP A 112 -12.41 20.06 4.01
C ASP A 112 -11.12 19.30 3.64
N GLY A 113 -11.13 17.98 3.83
CA GLY A 113 -10.13 17.06 3.34
C GLY A 113 -10.47 16.73 1.90
N GLN A 114 -10.00 17.57 0.98
CA GLN A 114 -9.88 17.25 -0.44
C GLN A 114 -9.36 15.81 -0.55
N ALA A 115 -10.25 14.87 -0.89
CA ALA A 115 -9.84 13.54 -1.29
C ALA A 115 -8.89 13.73 -2.49
N PRO A 116 -7.69 13.14 -2.49
CA PRO A 116 -6.91 13.05 -3.71
C PRO A 116 -7.59 12.03 -4.62
N GLY A 117 -8.61 12.51 -5.33
CA GLY A 117 -9.06 11.90 -6.57
C GLY A 117 -8.02 12.15 -7.65
N ALA A 118 -7.79 11.10 -8.44
CA ALA A 118 -7.08 11.05 -9.72
C ALA A 118 -5.56 10.77 -9.69
N ALA A 119 -5.24 9.76 -10.52
CA ALA A 119 -3.93 9.28 -10.96
C ALA A 119 -3.09 8.51 -9.95
N ILE A 120 -3.37 7.21 -9.82
CA ILE A 120 -2.29 6.23 -9.70
C ILE A 120 -1.51 6.31 -11.02
N GLY A 121 -0.53 7.20 -11.07
CA GLY A 121 0.41 7.29 -12.18
C GLY A 121 1.22 6.00 -12.24
N VAL A 122 1.22 5.35 -13.40
CA VAL A 122 2.10 4.23 -13.72
C VAL A 122 3.54 4.65 -13.42
N MET A 123 4.16 4.00 -12.44
CA MET A 123 5.58 4.17 -12.15
C MET A 123 6.39 3.60 -13.32
N PRO A 124 7.43 4.29 -13.82
CA PRO A 124 8.28 3.73 -14.86
C PRO A 124 9.07 2.51 -14.33
N ASP A 125 9.28 1.55 -15.23
CA ASP A 125 9.89 0.21 -15.06
C ASP A 125 11.29 0.19 -14.39
N SER A 126 11.89 1.36 -14.16
CA SER A 126 13.27 1.52 -13.68
C SER A 126 13.48 1.28 -12.19
N ALA A 127 12.43 1.00 -11.41
CA ALA A 127 12.52 0.84 -9.95
C ALA A 127 12.74 -0.60 -9.46
N ILE A 128 12.66 -1.61 -10.34
CA ILE A 128 12.99 -3.00 -9.99
C ILE A 128 14.52 -3.14 -10.04
N GLY A 129 15.18 -2.71 -8.96
CA GLY A 129 16.63 -2.74 -8.84
C GLY A 129 17.18 -4.15 -9.07
N ALA A 130 18.03 -4.26 -10.10
CA ALA A 130 18.84 -5.44 -10.38
C ALA A 130 19.58 -5.93 -9.12
N PRO A 131 19.84 -7.25 -8.98
CA PRO A 131 20.66 -7.76 -7.89
C PRO A 131 22.09 -7.20 -7.99
N ALA A 132 22.64 -6.76 -6.85
CA ALA A 132 24.03 -6.33 -6.75
C ALA A 132 24.97 -7.48 -7.16
N PRO A 133 26.05 -7.22 -7.94
CA PRO A 133 27.00 -8.27 -8.30
C PRO A 133 27.76 -8.75 -7.06
N ALA A 134 27.94 -10.08 -6.99
CA ALA A 134 28.71 -10.74 -5.95
C ALA A 134 30.13 -10.17 -5.84
N THR A 135 30.56 -9.95 -4.61
CA THR A 135 31.90 -9.51 -4.22
C THR A 135 32.99 -10.39 -4.84
N ALA A 136 33.90 -9.78 -5.59
CA ALA A 136 35.13 -10.42 -6.05
C ALA A 136 36.06 -10.71 -4.86
N GLU A 137 36.59 -11.94 -4.82
CA GLU A 137 37.63 -12.38 -3.88
C GLU A 137 38.90 -11.51 -3.96
N PRO A 138 39.65 -11.32 -2.86
CA PRO A 138 40.91 -10.61 -2.89
C PRO A 138 42.01 -11.48 -3.51
N ALA A 139 42.71 -10.92 -4.51
CA ALA A 139 43.94 -11.49 -5.05
C ALA A 139 45.00 -11.66 -3.94
N GLY A 140 45.61 -12.85 -3.91
CA GLY A 140 46.63 -13.23 -2.93
C GLY A 140 47.93 -12.42 -3.04
N PRO A 141 48.83 -12.54 -2.04
CA PRO A 141 50.02 -11.70 -1.94
C PRO A 141 51.09 -12.12 -2.97
N ALA A 142 51.64 -11.13 -3.67
CA ALA A 142 52.83 -11.30 -4.49
C ALA A 142 54.06 -11.52 -3.60
N SER A 143 54.85 -12.54 -3.95
CA SER A 143 56.21 -12.78 -3.42
C SER A 143 57.25 -11.97 -4.18
#